data_AF-A0AAV2BW25-F1
#
_entry.id   AF-A0AAV2BW25-F1
#
_cell.length_a   1.000
_cell.length_b   1.000
_cell.length_c   1.000
_cell.angle_alpha   90.00
_cell.angle_beta   90.00
_cell.angle_gamma   90.00
#
_symmetry.space_group_name_H-M   'P 1'
#
loop_
_entity.id
_entity.type
_entity.pdbx_description
1 polymer ?
#
loop_
_entity_poly.entity_id
_entity_poly.type
_entity_poly.pdbx_seq_one_letter_code
_entity_poly.pdbx_strand_id
1 'polypeptide(L)'
;MIARESEEVSNDYSHIKKLLLKRYKFSAEKFNNHTKSTESNWTDFLYELRNYFEEWLKGLEVETFAEHSDLIVTEQIKRRVPWEVKEHFIDEWAEIKSPEVLARKLDEYDNVRNLWKKKSYSGSSKDRFPTWKA
;
A
#
# COMPACT_ATOMS: atom_id res chain seq x y z
N MET A 1 -17.48 -4.58 32.45
CA MET A 1 -17.82 -3.15 32.35
C MET A 1 -16.95 -2.58 31.24
N ILE A 2 -17.53 -2.37 30.06
CA ILE A 2 -16.82 -1.78 28.92
C ILE A 2 -16.72 -0.29 29.22
N ALA A 3 -15.57 0.14 29.72
CA ALA A 3 -15.28 1.55 29.90
C ALA A 3 -15.14 2.15 28.49
N ARG A 4 -16.15 2.91 28.06
CA ARG A 4 -16.03 3.79 26.90
C ARG A 4 -14.95 4.81 27.25
N GLU A 5 -13.83 4.75 26.54
CA GLU A 5 -12.83 5.80 26.60
C GLU A 5 -13.43 7.10 26.03
N SER A 6 -13.08 8.20 26.69
CA SER A 6 -13.69 9.51 26.59
C SER A 6 -13.52 10.16 25.22
N GLU A 7 -14.56 10.92 24.86
CA GLU A 7 -14.84 11.66 23.62
C GLU A 7 -13.89 12.87 23.35
N GLU A 8 -12.62 12.78 23.77
CA GLU A 8 -11.72 13.94 23.88
C GLU A 8 -10.33 13.73 23.25
N VAL A 9 -10.22 12.80 22.30
CA VAL A 9 -9.14 12.82 21.29
C VAL A 9 -9.78 12.94 19.91
N SER A 10 -10.56 14.00 19.77
CA SER A 10 -10.89 14.70 18.54
C SER A 10 -9.61 15.32 17.92
N ASN A 11 -8.54 14.54 17.79
CA ASN A 11 -7.34 14.95 17.08
C ASN A 11 -7.57 14.76 15.57
N ASP A 12 -8.27 15.77 15.10
CA ASP A 12 -8.25 16.32 13.77
C ASP A 12 -8.98 15.49 12.71
N TYR A 13 -10.31 15.58 12.76
CA TYR A 13 -11.17 15.23 11.64
C TYR A 13 -10.70 15.90 10.33
N SER A 14 -10.06 17.07 10.38
CA SER A 14 -9.43 17.68 9.20
C SER A 14 -8.21 16.89 8.72
N HIS A 15 -7.38 16.37 9.63
CA HIS A 15 -6.26 15.47 9.32
C HIS A 15 -6.76 14.14 8.75
N ILE A 16 -7.74 13.48 9.38
CA ILE A 16 -8.34 12.24 8.89
C ILE A 16 -9.02 12.47 7.54
N LYS A 17 -9.75 13.58 7.38
CA LYS A 17 -10.37 13.95 6.10
C LYS A 17 -9.33 14.27 5.05
N LYS A 18 -8.21 14.93 5.38
CA LYS A 18 -7.07 15.15 4.47
C LYS A 18 -6.39 13.85 4.09
N LEU A 19 -6.18 12.92 5.02
CA LEU A 19 -5.60 11.60 4.76
C LEU A 19 -6.52 10.76 3.86
N LEU A 20 -7.82 10.71 4.16
CA LEU A 20 -8.82 10.03 3.34
C LEU A 20 -8.94 10.68 1.97
N LEU A 21 -8.95 12.01 1.88
CA LEU A 21 -8.95 12.73 0.61
C LEU A 21 -7.65 12.54 -0.16
N LYS A 22 -6.48 12.50 0.48
CA LYS A 22 -5.18 12.20 -0.15
C LYS A 22 -5.13 10.75 -0.66
N ARG A 23 -5.80 9.83 0.05
CA ARG A 23 -5.92 8.42 -0.29
C ARG A 23 -6.95 8.14 -1.41
N TYR A 24 -8.03 8.92 -1.48
CA TYR A 24 -9.12 8.76 -2.47
C TYR A 24 -9.07 9.73 -3.66
N LYS A 25 -8.43 10.89 -3.53
CA LYS A 25 -8.24 11.83 -4.65
C LYS A 25 -6.95 11.47 -5.37
N PHE A 26 -7.09 11.09 -6.64
CA PHE A 26 -5.98 10.92 -7.58
C PHE A 26 -4.99 9.80 -7.23
N SER A 27 -5.48 8.69 -6.67
CA SER A 27 -4.69 7.46 -6.58
C SER A 27 -4.39 6.94 -7.99
N ALA A 28 -3.17 6.41 -8.19
CA ALA A 28 -2.79 5.64 -9.37
C ALA A 28 -3.86 4.61 -9.75
N GLU A 29 -4.60 4.10 -8.76
CA GLU A 29 -5.71 3.16 -8.93
C GLU A 29 -6.80 3.64 -9.88
N LYS A 30 -7.14 4.94 -9.92
CA LYS A 30 -8.15 5.44 -10.87
C LYS A 30 -7.67 5.31 -12.31
N PHE A 31 -6.44 5.72 -12.58
CA PHE A 31 -5.81 5.53 -13.89
C PHE A 31 -5.65 4.04 -14.24
N ASN A 32 -5.21 3.24 -13.26
CA ASN A 32 -4.85 1.84 -13.46
C ASN A 32 -6.04 0.89 -13.64
N ASN A 33 -7.16 1.21 -12.98
CA ASN A 33 -8.38 0.39 -13.01
C ASN A 33 -9.46 0.99 -13.92
N HIS A 34 -9.17 2.11 -14.62
CA HIS A 34 -10.11 2.69 -15.56
C HIS A 34 -10.35 1.74 -16.72
N THR A 35 -11.63 1.46 -17.01
CA THR A 35 -12.03 0.60 -18.11
C THR A 35 -13.02 1.35 -18.99
N LYS A 36 -12.95 1.07 -20.29
CA LYS A 36 -13.84 1.71 -21.26
C LYS A 36 -15.28 1.27 -21.00
N SER A 37 -16.20 2.23 -20.86
CA SER A 37 -17.63 1.93 -20.74
C SER A 37 -18.20 1.40 -22.06
N THR A 38 -19.38 0.77 -22.01
CA THR A 38 -20.08 0.31 -23.23
C THR A 38 -20.64 1.46 -24.06
N GLU A 39 -20.83 2.64 -23.44
CA GLU A 39 -21.48 3.81 -24.03
C GLU A 39 -20.48 4.81 -24.64
N SER A 40 -19.24 4.85 -24.15
CA SER A 40 -18.21 5.76 -24.66
C SER A 40 -17.52 5.21 -25.90
N ASN A 41 -16.98 6.09 -26.74
CA ASN A 41 -16.09 5.66 -27.82
C ASN A 41 -14.62 5.61 -27.34
N TRP A 42 -13.71 5.10 -28.18
CA TRP A 42 -12.29 4.99 -27.82
C TRP A 42 -11.61 6.34 -27.62
N THR A 43 -12.06 7.37 -28.33
CA THR A 43 -11.54 8.74 -28.20
C THR A 43 -11.91 9.33 -26.85
N ASP A 44 -13.17 9.17 -26.41
CA ASP A 44 -13.64 9.61 -25.09
C ASP A 44 -12.83 8.91 -23.99
N PHE A 45 -12.66 7.59 -24.10
CA PHE A 45 -11.86 6.82 -23.14
C PHE A 45 -10.40 7.27 -23.11
N LEU A 46 -9.80 7.58 -24.26
CA LEU A 46 -8.45 8.15 -24.32
C LEU A 46 -8.36 9.48 -23.57
N TYR A 47 -9.33 10.37 -23.77
CA TYR A 47 -9.36 11.66 -23.07
C TYR A 47 -9.51 11.49 -21.56
N GLU A 48 -10.42 10.62 -21.11
CA GLU A 48 -10.58 10.30 -19.68
C GLU A 48 -9.29 9.74 -19.09
N LEU A 49 -8.69 8.75 -19.76
CA LEU A 49 -7.47 8.10 -19.29
C LEU A 49 -6.30 9.08 -19.21
N ARG A 50 -6.16 9.95 -20.21
CA ARG A 50 -5.13 11.02 -20.24
C ARG A 50 -5.36 12.01 -19.11
N ASN A 51 -6.59 12.44 -18.88
CA ASN A 51 -6.92 13.37 -17.81
C ASN A 51 -6.60 12.78 -16.43
N TYR A 52 -7.00 11.52 -16.18
CA TYR A 52 -6.67 10.86 -14.90
C TYR A 52 -5.17 10.74 -14.69
N PHE A 53 -4.41 10.44 -15.74
CA PHE A 53 -2.97 10.35 -15.68
C PHE A 53 -2.31 11.70 -15.38
N GLU A 54 -2.70 12.76 -16.09
CA GLU A 54 -2.17 14.11 -15.89
C GLU A 54 -2.54 14.67 -14.52
N GLU A 55 -3.77 14.47 -14.06
CA GLU A 55 -4.22 14.88 -12.73
C GLU A 55 -3.49 14.11 -11.62
N TRP A 56 -3.16 12.83 -11.84
CA TRP A 56 -2.35 12.04 -10.92
C TRP A 56 -0.92 12.57 -10.81
N LEU A 57 -0.24 12.80 -11.94
CA LEU A 57 1.10 13.39 -11.95
C LEU A 57 1.13 14.76 -11.29
N LYS A 58 0.12 15.60 -11.59
CA LYS A 58 -0.04 16.93 -10.98
C LYS A 58 -0.28 16.85 -9.47
N GLY A 59 -1.12 15.90 -9.02
CA GLY A 59 -1.38 15.68 -7.60
C GLY A 59 -0.17 15.21 -6.81
N LEU A 60 0.83 14.63 -7.49
CA LEU A 60 2.10 14.21 -6.91
C LEU A 60 3.24 15.18 -7.19
N GLU A 61 2.99 16.33 -7.81
CA GLU A 61 4.01 17.34 -8.14
C GLU A 61 5.21 16.70 -8.90
N VAL A 62 4.93 15.81 -9.85
CA VAL A 62 5.96 15.19 -10.69
C VAL A 62 6.31 16.12 -11.83
N GLU A 63 7.56 16.59 -11.89
CA GLU A 63 8.00 17.60 -12.86
C GLU A 63 8.97 17.04 -13.89
N THR A 64 9.72 15.99 -13.52
CA THR A 64 10.78 15.43 -14.37
C THR A 64 10.43 14.05 -14.92
N PHE A 65 11.03 13.70 -16.05
CA PHE A 65 10.91 12.35 -16.60
C PHE A 65 11.47 11.28 -15.64
N ALA A 66 12.53 11.62 -14.88
CA ALA A 66 13.12 10.73 -13.89
C ALA A 66 12.12 10.41 -12.77
N GLU A 67 11.50 11.42 -12.16
CA GLU A 67 10.48 11.23 -11.13
C GLU A 67 9.27 10.44 -11.65
N HIS A 68 8.87 10.69 -12.90
CA HIS A 68 7.81 9.93 -13.54
C HIS A 68 8.21 8.46 -13.74
N SER A 69 9.42 8.19 -14.23
CA SER A 69 9.94 6.82 -14.38
C SER A 69 9.96 6.09 -13.04
N ASP A 70 10.47 6.73 -11.99
CA ASP A 70 10.52 6.19 -10.63
C ASP A 70 9.12 5.87 -10.10
N LEU A 71 8.17 6.77 -10.31
CA LEU A 71 6.78 6.56 -9.92
C LEU A 71 6.16 5.35 -10.64
N ILE A 72 6.39 5.19 -11.94
CA ILE A 72 5.85 4.06 -12.71
C ILE A 72 6.46 2.74 -12.24
N VAL A 73 7.78 2.68 -12.06
CA VAL A 73 8.45 1.48 -11.53
C VAL A 73 7.94 1.15 -10.13
N THR A 74 7.80 2.16 -9.28
CA THR A 74 7.24 2.04 -7.93
C THR A 74 5.84 1.44 -7.94
N GLU A 75 4.93 1.98 -8.76
CA GLU A 75 3.56 1.44 -8.88
C GLU A 75 3.55 0.00 -9.41
N GLN A 76 4.46 -0.36 -10.31
CA GLN A 76 4.59 -1.73 -10.80
C GLN A 76 5.04 -2.71 -9.71
N ILE A 77 5.98 -2.29 -8.84
CA ILE A 77 6.38 -3.09 -7.68
C ILE A 77 5.20 -3.22 -6.71
N LYS A 78 4.54 -2.10 -6.37
CA LYS A 78 3.37 -2.08 -5.47
C LYS A 78 2.30 -3.07 -5.92
N ARG A 79 2.00 -3.18 -7.22
CA ARG A 79 1.01 -4.15 -7.72
C ARG A 79 1.36 -5.61 -7.44
N ARG A 80 2.66 -5.95 -7.37
CA ARG A 80 3.16 -7.32 -7.14
C ARG A 80 3.27 -7.68 -5.66
N VAL A 81 3.22 -6.70 -4.77
CA VAL A 81 3.26 -6.93 -3.32
C VAL A 81 1.94 -7.53 -2.85
N PRO A 82 1.95 -8.65 -2.09
CA PRO A 82 0.75 -9.24 -1.49
C PRO A 82 0.01 -8.26 -0.57
N TRP A 83 -1.31 -8.39 -0.47
CA TRP A 83 -2.14 -7.47 0.32
C TRP A 83 -1.75 -7.44 1.80
N GLU A 84 -1.39 -8.59 2.37
CA GLU A 84 -0.99 -8.71 3.77
C GLU A 84 0.25 -7.87 4.08
N VAL A 85 1.14 -7.72 3.10
CA VAL A 85 2.33 -6.86 3.23
C VAL A 85 1.94 -5.39 3.07
N LYS A 86 1.04 -5.07 2.13
CA LYS A 86 0.56 -3.69 1.90
C LYS A 86 -0.11 -3.07 3.12
N GLU A 87 -0.88 -3.86 3.86
CA GLU A 87 -1.59 -3.41 5.06
C GLU A 87 -0.63 -2.83 6.12
N HIS A 88 0.58 -3.37 6.22
CA HIS A 88 1.60 -2.85 7.15
C HIS A 88 2.13 -1.45 6.80
N PHE A 89 1.95 -1.02 5.56
CA PHE A 89 2.49 0.25 5.05
C PHE A 89 1.37 1.22 4.65
N ILE A 90 0.12 0.97 5.04
CA ILE A 90 -1.07 1.62 4.48
C ILE A 90 -1.04 3.15 4.54
N ASP A 91 -0.40 3.72 5.57
CA ASP A 91 -0.26 5.16 5.77
C ASP A 91 0.87 5.76 4.93
N GLU A 92 1.96 5.01 4.72
CA GLU A 92 3.15 5.45 3.98
C GLU A 92 3.08 5.06 2.49
N TRP A 93 2.19 4.15 2.11
CA TRP A 93 2.15 3.51 0.78
C TRP A 93 1.98 4.51 -0.37
N ALA A 94 1.17 5.54 -0.15
CA ALA A 94 0.91 6.59 -1.13
C ALA A 94 2.08 7.59 -1.27
N GLU A 95 2.94 7.68 -0.26
CA GLU A 95 4.04 8.66 -0.21
C GLU A 95 5.33 8.13 -0.82
N ILE A 96 5.47 6.80 -0.89
CA ILE A 96 6.62 6.16 -1.51
C ILE A 96 6.52 6.32 -3.03
N LYS A 97 7.37 7.20 -3.60
CA LYS A 97 7.53 7.45 -5.04
C LYS A 97 8.81 6.85 -5.62
N SER A 98 9.83 6.62 -4.78
CA SER A 98 11.11 6.04 -5.21
C SER A 98 11.06 4.50 -5.13
N PRO A 99 11.46 3.81 -6.21
CA PRO A 99 11.47 2.36 -6.24
C PRO A 99 12.53 1.78 -5.30
N GLU A 100 13.66 2.46 -5.10
CA GLU A 100 14.72 2.05 -4.17
C GLU A 100 14.26 2.11 -2.72
N VAL A 101 13.53 3.17 -2.36
CA VAL A 101 12.95 3.32 -1.01
C VAL A 101 11.91 2.23 -0.76
N LEU A 102 11.06 1.95 -1.75
CA LEU A 102 10.07 0.87 -1.66
C LEU A 102 10.74 -0.49 -1.48
N ALA A 103 11.70 -0.83 -2.34
CA ALA A 103 12.42 -2.10 -2.30
C ALA A 103 13.08 -2.32 -0.92
N ARG A 104 13.78 -1.30 -0.41
CA ARG A 104 14.43 -1.37 0.90
C ARG A 104 13.44 -1.66 2.04
N LYS A 105 12.30 -0.97 2.06
CA LYS A 105 11.24 -1.19 3.07
C LYS A 105 10.67 -2.62 2.99
N LEU A 106 10.48 -3.14 1.78
CA LEU A 106 10.01 -4.51 1.57
C LEU A 106 11.04 -5.54 2.04
N ASP A 107 12.31 -5.35 1.71
CA ASP A 107 13.41 -6.21 2.15
C ASP A 107 13.56 -6.21 3.68
N GLU A 108 13.46 -5.04 4.33
CA GLU A 108 13.46 -4.90 5.79
C GLU A 108 12.30 -5.68 6.43
N TYR A 109 11.09 -5.55 5.87
CA TYR A 109 9.92 -6.30 6.32
C TYR A 109 10.12 -7.81 6.20
N ASP A 110 10.60 -8.29 5.05
CA ASP A 110 10.84 -9.72 4.82
C ASP A 110 11.92 -10.28 5.75
N ASN A 111 12.98 -9.51 6.01
CA ASN A 111 14.01 -9.88 6.98
C ASN A 111 13.42 -10.07 8.38
N VAL A 112 12.63 -9.11 8.86
CA VAL A 112 11.95 -9.20 10.15
C VAL A 112 11.03 -10.42 10.17
N ARG A 113 10.13 -10.55 9.19
CA ARG A 113 9.18 -11.66 9.07
C ARG A 113 9.87 -13.02 9.08
N ASN A 114 11.01 -13.15 8.40
CA ASN A 114 11.80 -14.37 8.36
C ASN A 114 12.46 -14.70 9.71
N LEU A 115 12.89 -13.69 10.49
CA LEU A 115 13.40 -13.90 11.85
C LEU A 115 12.32 -14.46 12.78
N TRP A 116 11.08 -13.93 12.70
CA TRP A 116 9.96 -14.44 13.49
C TRP A 116 9.63 -15.89 13.15
N LYS A 117 9.59 -16.23 11.85
CA LYS A 117 9.39 -17.62 11.38
C LYS A 117 10.49 -18.54 11.90
N LYS A 118 11.77 -18.14 11.83
CA LYS A 118 12.88 -18.96 12.34
C LYS A 118 12.77 -19.21 13.86
N LYS A 119 12.41 -18.18 14.64
CA LYS A 119 12.18 -18.31 16.09
C LYS A 119 11.05 -19.29 16.41
N SER A 120 9.92 -19.23 15.69
CA SER A 120 8.80 -20.16 15.92
C SER A 120 9.17 -21.62 15.63
N TYR A 121 10.00 -21.90 14.62
CA TYR A 121 10.48 -23.26 14.37
C TYR A 121 11.49 -23.76 15.43
N SER A 122 12.34 -22.88 15.96
CA SER A 122 13.28 -23.25 17.03
C SER A 122 12.61 -23.45 18.40
N GLY A 123 11.44 -22.84 18.63
CA GLY A 123 10.67 -22.97 19.88
C GLY A 123 9.82 -24.23 19.98
N SER A 124 9.63 -24.98 18.88
CA SER A 124 8.77 -26.17 18.84
C SER A 124 9.48 -27.50 19.14
N SER A 125 10.71 -27.48 19.66
CA SER A 125 11.44 -28.70 20.07
C SER A 125 11.45 -28.90 21.59
N LYS A 126 10.26 -29.07 22.18
CA LYS A 126 9.97 -29.69 23.48
C LYS A 126 8.44 -29.74 23.52
N ASP A 127 7.78 -30.86 23.29
CA ASP A 127 7.78 -32.00 24.19
C ASP A 127 7.69 -33.33 23.44
N ARG A 128 8.68 -34.20 23.67
CA ARG A 128 8.53 -35.64 23.42
C ARG A 128 7.68 -36.19 24.57
N PHE A 129 6.41 -36.47 24.31
CA PHE A 129 5.56 -37.25 25.21
C PHE A 129 6.23 -38.61 25.47
N PRO A 130 6.40 -39.06 26.73
CA PRO A 130 6.82 -40.42 27.01
C PRO A 130 5.67 -41.36 26.63
N THR A 131 5.87 -42.19 25.62
CA THR A 131 4.97 -43.32 25.34
C THR A 131 5.17 -44.36 26.43
N TRP A 132 4.28 -44.42 27.41
CA TRP A 132 4.20 -45.58 28.29
C TRP A 132 3.61 -46.75 27.50
N LYS A 133 4.35 -47.84 27.39
CA LYS A 133 3.90 -49.14 26.88
C LYS A 133 3.45 -49.98 28.07
N ALA A 134 2.20 -50.47 27.98
CA ALA A 134 1.51 -51.58 28.66
C ALA A 134 1.93 -51.94 30.09
#